data_AF-A0A846QAR6-F1
#
_entry.id   AF-A0A846QAR6-F1
#
_cell.length_a   1.000
_cell.length_b   1.000
_cell.length_c   1.000
_cell.angle_alpha   90.00
_cell.angle_beta   90.00
_cell.angle_gamma   90.00
#
_symmetry.space_group_name_H-M   'P 1'
#
loop_
_entity.id
_entity.type
_entity.pdbx_description
1 polymer ?
#
loop_
_entity_poly.entity_id
_entity_poly.type
_entity_poly.pdbx_seq_one_letter_code
_entity_poly.pdbx_strand_id
1 'polypeptide(L)'
;MNVWRKDVQKALELDVESVDCYPLDVHPGTPLFKQLQSGEVPSIGGSNTERKMYLEAYGMFEESGYKPTCHNRFSRIAEDFAEPCSEILGTGSGFFMGHLGKYSYVDMKPVEAYR
;
A
#
# COMPACT_ATOMS: atom_id res chain seq x y z
N MET A 1 10.14 -7.97 16.22
CA MET A 1 10.65 -6.58 16.14
C MET A 1 11.90 -6.45 15.28
N ASN A 2 12.84 -7.41 15.27
CA ASN A 2 14.08 -7.26 14.49
C ASN A 2 13.91 -7.44 12.97
N VAL A 3 12.86 -8.12 12.50
CA VAL A 3 12.61 -8.33 11.04
C VAL A 3 12.08 -7.06 10.40
N TRP A 4 11.04 -6.44 10.97
CA TRP A 4 10.45 -5.21 10.44
C TRP A 4 11.46 -4.08 10.21
N ARG A 5 12.24 -3.73 11.25
CA ARG A 5 13.27 -2.70 11.12
C ARG A 5 14.29 -3.05 10.01
N LYS A 6 14.65 -4.33 9.86
CA LYS A 6 15.56 -4.77 8.80
C LYS A 6 14.94 -4.62 7.41
N ASP A 7 13.65 -4.90 7.27
CA ASP A 7 12.95 -4.72 5.99
C ASP A 7 12.87 -3.24 5.61
N VAL A 8 12.54 -2.36 6.57
CA VAL A 8 12.54 -0.90 6.35
C VAL A 8 13.95 -0.42 6.00
N GLN A 9 14.97 -0.85 6.76
CA GLN A 9 16.36 -0.53 6.44
C GLN A 9 16.74 -1.02 5.04
N LYS A 10 16.27 -2.21 4.63
CA LYS A 10 16.56 -2.73 3.31
C LYS A 10 15.91 -1.91 2.20
N ALA A 11 14.69 -1.43 2.39
CA ALA A 11 14.04 -0.51 1.46
C ALA A 11 14.83 0.80 1.29
N LEU A 12 15.37 1.34 2.40
CA LEU A 12 16.24 2.52 2.37
C LEU A 12 17.55 2.25 1.62
N GLU A 13 18.18 1.09 1.84
CA GLU A 13 19.42 0.68 1.15
C GLU A 13 19.22 0.48 -0.36
N LEU A 14 18.01 0.09 -0.79
CA LEU A 14 17.66 -0.05 -2.20
C LEU A 14 17.46 1.31 -2.90
N ASP A 15 17.46 2.40 -2.14
CA ASP A 15 17.34 3.78 -2.61
C ASP A 15 16.13 4.01 -3.53
N VAL A 16 14.99 3.40 -3.17
CA VAL A 16 13.74 3.52 -3.95
C VAL A 16 13.17 4.94 -3.91
N GLU A 17 12.46 5.33 -4.96
CA GLU A 17 11.88 6.69 -5.08
C GLU A 17 10.74 6.93 -4.07
N SER A 18 9.90 5.91 -3.88
CA SER A 18 8.76 5.92 -2.96
C SER A 18 8.54 4.55 -2.32
N VAL A 19 7.88 4.56 -1.16
CA VAL A 19 7.55 3.36 -0.38
C VAL A 19 6.12 3.44 0.15
N ASP A 20 5.41 2.33 0.04
CA ASP A 20 4.09 2.13 0.63
C ASP A 20 4.18 1.25 1.88
N CYS A 21 3.65 1.73 3.01
CA CYS A 21 3.68 1.09 4.31
C CYS A 21 2.26 0.83 4.81
N TYR A 22 1.72 -0.34 4.47
CA TYR A 22 0.38 -0.78 4.89
C TYR A 22 0.44 -1.80 6.05
N PRO A 23 -0.56 -1.80 6.94
CA PRO A 23 -0.80 -2.95 7.80
C PRO A 23 -1.23 -4.16 6.94
N LEU A 24 -1.00 -5.37 7.46
CA LEU A 24 -1.39 -6.61 6.78
C LEU A 24 -2.89 -6.86 6.97
N ASP A 25 -3.68 -6.69 5.92
CA ASP A 25 -5.09 -7.10 5.89
C ASP A 25 -5.24 -8.52 5.33
N VAL A 26 -5.96 -9.39 6.06
CA VAL A 26 -6.11 -10.82 5.72
C VAL A 26 -7.53 -11.11 5.29
N HIS A 27 -7.71 -11.35 4.00
CA HIS A 27 -9.03 -11.69 3.46
C HIS A 27 -9.36 -13.19 3.59
N PRO A 28 -10.60 -13.56 3.97
CA PRO A 28 -11.04 -14.94 4.04
C PRO A 28 -10.85 -15.69 2.71
N GLY A 29 -10.47 -16.96 2.82
CA GLY A 29 -10.30 -17.86 1.65
C GLY A 29 -8.98 -17.70 0.90
N THR A 30 -8.20 -16.66 1.17
CA THR A 30 -6.84 -16.50 0.60
C THR A 30 -5.87 -17.58 1.12
N PRO A 31 -4.77 -17.86 0.40
CA PRO A 31 -3.73 -18.78 0.88
C PRO A 31 -3.20 -18.39 2.26
N LEU A 32 -2.89 -17.11 2.48
CA LEU A 32 -2.40 -16.59 3.76
C LEU A 32 -3.41 -16.82 4.90
N PHE A 33 -4.71 -16.59 4.65
CA PHE A 33 -5.76 -16.88 5.64
C PHE A 33 -5.75 -18.36 6.05
N LYS A 34 -5.62 -19.28 5.09
CA LYS A 34 -5.56 -20.72 5.38
C LYS A 34 -4.32 -21.10 6.19
N GLN A 35 -3.16 -20.52 5.86
CA GLN A 35 -1.90 -20.74 6.58
C GLN A 35 -1.95 -20.22 8.02
N LEU A 36 -2.59 -19.07 8.24
CA LEU A 36 -2.82 -18.52 9.58
C LEU A 36 -3.76 -19.42 10.40
N GLN A 37 -4.83 -19.93 9.79
CA GLN A 37 -5.77 -20.84 10.46
C GLN A 37 -5.16 -22.20 10.79
N SER A 38 -4.27 -22.72 9.94
CA SER A 38 -3.57 -24.00 10.17
C SER A 38 -2.41 -23.88 11.16
N GLY A 39 -1.96 -22.66 11.48
CA GLY A 39 -0.77 -22.42 12.29
C GLY A 39 0.55 -22.66 11.56
N GLU A 40 0.53 -22.77 10.23
CA GLU A 40 1.74 -22.88 9.39
C GLU A 40 2.60 -21.62 9.47
N VAL A 41 1.96 -20.45 9.60
CA VAL A 41 2.62 -19.18 9.82
C VAL A 41 2.16 -18.55 11.15
N PRO A 42 3.01 -17.71 11.79
CA PRO A 42 2.62 -17.03 13.02
C PRO A 42 1.38 -16.16 12.83
N SER A 43 0.56 -16.05 13.88
CA SER A 43 -0.58 -15.14 13.91
C SER A 43 -0.17 -13.70 13.62
N ILE A 44 -1.07 -12.93 13.01
CA ILE A 44 -0.88 -11.49 12.81
C ILE A 44 -0.69 -10.78 14.16
N GLY A 45 0.07 -9.68 14.13
CA GLY A 45 0.18 -8.80 15.28
C GLY A 45 -1.16 -8.18 15.63
N GLY A 46 -1.36 -7.83 16.90
CA GLY A 46 -2.48 -6.96 17.28
C GLY A 46 -2.24 -5.51 16.83
N SER A 47 -3.29 -4.70 16.84
CA SER A 47 -3.27 -3.29 16.44
C SER A 47 -2.17 -2.45 17.11
N ASN A 48 -1.85 -2.73 18.37
CA ASN A 48 -0.76 -2.06 19.09
C ASN A 48 0.63 -2.37 18.51
N THR A 49 0.85 -3.60 18.01
CA THR A 49 2.10 -3.99 17.39
C THR A 49 2.23 -3.31 16.02
N GLU A 50 1.17 -3.33 15.21
CA GLU A 50 1.15 -2.69 13.90
C GLU A 50 1.36 -1.18 14.00
N ARG A 51 0.71 -0.53 14.98
CA ARG A 51 0.94 0.90 15.24
C ARG A 51 2.41 1.20 15.57
N LYS A 52 3.06 0.37 16.38
CA LYS A 52 4.49 0.55 16.71
C LYS A 52 5.38 0.36 15.49
N MET A 53 5.07 -0.63 14.65
CA MET A 53 5.78 -0.87 13.39
C MET A 53 5.65 0.33 12.45
N TYR A 54 4.44 0.86 12.27
CA TYR A 54 4.20 2.04 11.44
C TYR A 54 4.97 3.27 11.94
N LEU A 55 4.90 3.58 13.24
CA LEU A 55 5.61 4.73 13.82
C LEU A 55 7.14 4.58 13.71
N GLU A 56 7.66 3.36 13.83
CA GLU A 56 9.08 3.08 13.62
C GLU A 56 9.50 3.32 12.17
N ALA A 57 8.71 2.84 11.20
CA ALA A 57 8.97 3.07 9.79
C ALA A 57 8.86 4.55 9.40
N TYR A 58 7.82 5.24 9.90
CA TYR A 58 7.62 6.67 9.68
C TYR A 58 8.85 7.48 10.08
N GLY A 59 9.39 7.25 11.29
CA GLY A 59 10.59 7.93 11.76
C GLY A 59 11.82 7.65 10.89
N MET A 60 12.02 6.39 10.52
CA MET A 60 13.15 6.00 9.65
C MET A 60 13.06 6.62 8.25
N PHE A 61 11.85 6.70 7.68
CA PHE A 61 11.63 7.34 6.38
C PHE A 61 11.86 8.86 6.43
N GLU A 62 11.34 9.55 7.45
CA GLU A 62 11.58 10.99 7.63
C GLU A 62 13.06 11.31 7.84
N GLU A 63 13.75 10.56 8.70
CA GLU A 63 15.19 10.71 8.94
C GLU A 63 16.02 10.50 7.66
N SER A 64 15.51 9.70 6.73
CA SER A 64 16.13 9.41 5.43
C SER A 64 15.67 10.33 4.30
N GLY A 65 14.92 11.39 4.62
CA GLY A 65 14.52 12.44 3.68
C GLY A 65 13.23 12.18 2.90
N TYR A 66 12.53 11.07 3.15
CA TYR A 66 11.19 10.85 2.59
C TYR A 66 10.16 11.72 3.32
N LYS A 67 9.08 12.08 2.62
CA LYS A 67 7.94 12.79 3.20
C LYS A 67 6.65 12.03 2.92
N PRO A 68 5.67 12.07 3.83
CA PRO A 68 4.38 11.44 3.60
C PRO A 68 3.62 12.17 2.49
N THR A 69 3.18 11.44 1.47
CA THR A 69 2.28 11.94 0.41
C THR A 69 0.81 11.69 0.79
N CYS A 70 0.55 10.63 1.55
CA CYS A 70 -0.75 10.31 2.13
C CYS A 70 -0.57 9.46 3.41
N HIS A 71 -1.63 8.78 3.86
CA HIS A 71 -1.64 8.03 5.12
C HIS A 71 -0.72 6.80 5.16
N ASN A 72 -0.24 6.32 4.01
CA ASN A 72 0.56 5.09 3.93
C ASN A 72 1.77 5.20 2.97
N ARG A 73 1.87 6.26 2.17
CA ARG A 73 2.90 6.41 1.15
C ARG A 73 3.89 7.50 1.53
N PHE A 74 5.16 7.21 1.32
CA PHE A 74 6.30 8.10 1.54
C PHE A 74 7.07 8.26 0.23
N SER A 75 7.47 9.48 -0.10
CA SER A 75 8.25 9.75 -1.32
C SER A 75 9.34 10.79 -1.09
N ARG A 76 10.40 10.70 -1.90
CA ARG A 76 11.45 11.73 -2.03
C ARG A 76 11.33 12.53 -3.32
N ILE A 77 10.44 12.12 -4.23
CA ILE A 77 10.26 12.69 -5.55
C ILE A 77 9.24 13.82 -5.49
N ALA A 78 9.59 14.99 -6.04
CA ALA A 78 8.77 16.20 -5.92
C ALA A 78 7.43 16.05 -6.67
N GLU A 79 7.44 15.29 -7.76
CA GLU A 79 6.30 15.00 -8.63
C GLU A 79 5.20 14.25 -7.89
N ASP A 80 5.54 13.40 -6.90
CA ASP A 80 4.55 12.67 -6.10
C ASP A 80 3.72 13.57 -5.17
N PHE A 81 4.12 14.84 -5.01
CA PHE A 81 3.40 15.85 -4.24
C PHE A 81 2.62 16.82 -5.13
N ALA A 82 2.70 16.67 -6.45
CA ALA A 82 1.92 17.50 -7.37
C ALA A 82 0.43 17.21 -7.20
N GLU A 83 -0.40 18.22 -7.44
CA GLU A 83 -1.84 18.04 -7.47
C GLU A 83 -2.19 17.02 -8.57
N PRO A 84 -2.91 15.93 -8.25
CA PRO A 84 -3.23 14.90 -9.22
C PRO A 84 -4.17 15.45 -10.29
N CYS A 85 -4.13 14.86 -11.49
CA CYS A 85 -5.11 15.15 -12.51
C CYS A 85 -6.52 14.83 -11.99
N SER A 86 -7.43 15.81 -12.07
CA SER A 86 -8.81 15.67 -11.63
C SER A 86 -9.66 14.83 -12.60
N GLU A 87 -9.22 14.66 -13.84
CA GLU A 87 -9.87 13.80 -14.83
C GLU A 87 -9.03 12.54 -15.10
N ILE A 88 -9.63 11.38 -14.87
CA ILE A 88 -8.98 10.08 -14.99
C ILE A 88 -9.78 9.24 -16.00
N LEU A 89 -9.18 9.05 -17.17
CA LEU A 89 -9.60 8.05 -18.14
C LEU A 89 -8.72 6.81 -17.99
N GLY A 90 -9.31 5.72 -17.51
CA GLY A 90 -8.67 4.41 -17.48
C GLY A 90 -9.60 3.36 -18.06
N THR A 91 -9.01 2.31 -18.59
CA THR A 91 -9.74 1.19 -19.19
C THR A 91 -9.09 -0.11 -18.75
N GLY A 92 -9.88 -1.15 -18.59
CA GLY A 92 -9.45 -2.51 -18.32
C GLY A 92 -10.41 -3.18 -17.35
N SER A 93 -10.53 -4.50 -17.45
CA SER A 93 -11.39 -5.28 -16.56
C SER A 93 -11.11 -4.95 -15.09
N GLY A 94 -12.12 -4.44 -14.39
CA GLY A 94 -12.02 -4.05 -12.99
C GLY A 94 -11.29 -2.75 -12.71
N PHE A 95 -10.99 -1.92 -13.73
CA PHE A 95 -10.54 -0.56 -13.51
C PHE A 95 -11.55 0.21 -12.65
N PHE A 96 -11.05 0.88 -11.64
CA PHE A 96 -11.80 1.67 -10.69
C PHE A 96 -11.14 3.04 -10.55
N MET A 97 -11.87 4.05 -10.07
CA MET A 97 -11.43 5.46 -9.97
C MET A 97 -11.51 6.26 -11.27
N GLY A 98 -12.29 5.83 -12.27
CA GLY A 98 -12.56 6.64 -13.45
C GLY A 98 -13.37 7.89 -13.11
N HIS A 99 -12.93 9.06 -13.58
CA HIS A 99 -13.60 10.34 -13.34
C HIS A 99 -13.50 11.27 -14.56
N LEU A 100 -14.63 11.73 -15.09
CA LEU A 100 -14.70 12.67 -16.22
C LEU A 100 -15.72 13.77 -15.91
N GLY A 101 -15.28 15.02 -15.78
CA GLY A 101 -16.09 16.15 -15.33
C GLY A 101 -16.77 15.90 -13.99
N LYS A 102 -18.08 15.60 -14.01
CA LYS A 102 -18.90 15.32 -12.81
C LYS A 102 -19.25 13.84 -12.63
N TYR A 103 -18.82 13.00 -13.56
CA TYR A 103 -19.20 11.59 -13.60
C TYR A 103 -18.06 10.73 -13.08
N SER A 104 -18.39 9.76 -12.24
CA SER A 104 -17.47 8.69 -11.85
C SER A 104 -17.93 7.39 -12.48
N TYR A 105 -16.99 6.56 -12.94
CA TYR A 105 -17.28 5.27 -13.53
C TYR A 105 -16.28 4.21 -13.06
N VAL A 106 -16.69 2.96 -13.23
CA VAL A 106 -15.85 1.77 -13.04
C VAL A 106 -16.11 0.86 -14.23
N ASP A 107 -15.08 0.14 -14.66
CA ASP A 107 -15.23 -0.86 -15.70
C ASP A 107 -15.86 -2.13 -15.13
N MET A 108 -16.45 -2.93 -16.01
CA MET A 108 -16.96 -4.25 -15.63
C MET A 108 -15.82 -5.09 -15.04
N LYS A 109 -16.06 -5.67 -13.86
CA LYS A 109 -15.04 -6.43 -13.12
C LYS A 109 -14.70 -7.78 -13.74
N PRO A 110 -15.67 -8.61 -14.16
CA PRO A 110 -15.37 -9.91 -14.76
C PRO A 110 -14.78 -9.71 -16.15
N VAL A 111 -13.62 -10.30 -16.40
CA VAL A 111 -12.93 -10.19 -17.70
C VAL A 111 -13.78 -10.76 -18.83
N GLU A 112 -14.62 -11.75 -18.53
CA GLU A 112 -15.53 -12.38 -19.48
C GLU A 112 -16.65 -11.45 -19.94
N ALA A 113 -17.06 -10.50 -19.09
CA ALA A 113 -18.07 -9.50 -19.40
C ALA A 113 -17.47 -8.22 -20.01
N TYR A 114 -16.15 -8.03 -19.84
CA TYR A 114 -15.42 -6.87 -20.35
C TYR A 114 -14.98 -7.01 -21.82
N ARG A 115 -14.74 -8.25 -22.27
CA ARG A 115 -14.24 -8.59 -23.62
C ARG A 115 -15.31 -8.52 -24.71
#